data_AF-W0TEN9-F1
#
_entry.id   AF-W0TEN9-F1
#
_cell.length_a   1.000
_cell.length_b   1.000
_cell.length_c   1.000
_cell.angle_alpha   90.00
_cell.angle_beta   90.00
_cell.angle_gamma   90.00
#
_symmetry.space_group_name_H-M   'P 1'
#
loop_
_entity.id
_entity.type
_entity.pdbx_description
1 polymer ?
#
loop_
_entity_poly.entity_id
_entity_poly.type
_entity_poly.pdbx_seq_one_letter_code
_entity_poly.pdbx_strand_id
1 'polypeptide(L)'
;MADKSPESNKSPDAKTTANSTAEQQLQRDKRNLPENVDPSLQTNKNQVDFAPEKADVNSFKFYPDDPESTLNRFRFSAKGASEYYDPCQESSKMSFKCLELNNYDRDLCRDYFDAYRECKKQWLKARRQNREFWE
;
A
#
# COMPACT_ATOMS: atom_id res chain seq x y z
N MET A 1 -56.14 -18.26 35.16
CA MET A 1 -55.08 -17.64 34.33
C MET A 1 -53.87 -17.38 35.22
N ALA A 2 -52.69 -17.61 34.67
CA ALA A 2 -51.50 -18.14 35.34
C ALA A 2 -50.85 -17.30 36.45
N ASP A 3 -50.28 -18.04 37.40
CA ASP A 3 -49.33 -17.66 38.45
C ASP A 3 -48.14 -16.82 37.97
N LYS A 4 -47.77 -15.84 38.80
CA LYS A 4 -46.49 -15.12 38.76
C LYS A 4 -45.46 -15.90 39.58
N SER A 5 -44.36 -16.30 38.95
CA SER A 5 -43.07 -16.57 39.61
C SER A 5 -41.97 -15.85 38.83
N PRO A 6 -41.05 -15.14 39.51
CA PRO A 6 -39.77 -14.75 38.93
C PRO A 6 -38.66 -15.61 39.55
N GLU A 7 -38.02 -16.46 38.75
CA GLU A 7 -36.75 -17.09 39.13
C GLU A 7 -35.57 -16.35 38.49
N SER A 8 -34.70 -15.90 39.39
CA SER A 8 -33.34 -15.43 39.21
C SER A 8 -32.45 -16.40 38.41
N ASN A 9 -31.57 -15.87 37.56
CA ASN A 9 -30.26 -16.47 37.25
C ASN A 9 -29.31 -15.36 36.76
N LYS A 10 -28.38 -14.91 37.60
CA LYS A 10 -26.99 -15.40 37.79
C LYS A 10 -26.01 -14.82 36.76
N SER A 11 -25.23 -13.85 37.24
CA SER A 11 -23.97 -13.38 36.63
C SER A 11 -22.94 -14.52 36.60
N PRO A 12 -21.98 -14.53 35.65
CA PRO A 12 -20.62 -14.21 36.12
C PRO A 12 -19.70 -13.46 35.14
N ASP A 13 -18.79 -12.71 35.76
CA ASP A 13 -17.38 -12.48 35.40
C ASP A 13 -17.04 -11.66 34.15
N ALA A 14 -17.05 -10.33 34.33
CA ALA A 14 -16.23 -9.41 33.55
C ALA A 14 -14.73 -9.65 33.85
N LYS A 15 -14.08 -10.52 33.07
CA LYS A 15 -12.62 -10.54 32.99
C LYS A 15 -12.14 -9.38 32.11
N THR A 16 -11.59 -8.37 32.78
CA THR A 16 -10.69 -7.35 32.25
C THR A 16 -9.72 -7.94 31.23
N THR A 17 -9.86 -7.57 29.96
CA THR A 17 -8.81 -7.80 28.94
C THR A 17 -8.37 -6.46 28.37
N ALA A 18 -7.70 -5.68 29.23
CA ALA A 18 -6.90 -4.54 28.79
C ALA A 18 -5.61 -5.10 28.19
N ASN A 19 -5.62 -5.32 26.88
CA ASN A 19 -4.49 -5.40 25.94
C ASN A 19 -5.00 -6.08 24.66
N SER A 20 -5.64 -5.32 23.77
CA SER A 20 -5.90 -5.86 22.43
C SER A 20 -6.09 -4.82 21.35
N THR A 21 -6.38 -3.56 21.66
CA THR A 21 -6.67 -2.56 20.61
C THR A 21 -5.47 -2.31 19.70
N ALA A 22 -4.26 -2.17 20.25
CA ALA A 22 -3.04 -1.92 19.46
C ALA A 22 -2.62 -3.15 18.61
N GLU A 23 -2.73 -4.36 19.17
CA GLU A 23 -2.39 -5.60 18.47
C GLU A 23 -3.45 -5.95 17.40
N GLN A 24 -4.73 -5.67 17.67
CA GLN A 24 -5.82 -5.85 16.71
C GLN A 24 -5.78 -4.82 15.58
N GLN A 25 -5.37 -3.58 15.86
CA GLN A 25 -5.11 -2.57 14.82
C GLN A 25 -3.99 -3.04 13.88
N LEU A 26 -2.86 -3.48 14.43
CA LEU A 26 -1.72 -4.00 13.65
C LEU A 26 -2.12 -5.21 12.79
N GLN A 27 -2.97 -6.11 13.30
CA GLN A 27 -3.49 -7.26 12.55
C GLN A 27 -4.53 -6.90 11.47
N ARG A 28 -5.28 -5.79 11.63
CA ARG A 28 -6.15 -5.25 10.57
C ARG A 28 -5.36 -4.51 9.50
N ASP A 29 -4.31 -3.80 9.89
CA ASP A 29 -3.40 -3.09 8.98
C ASP A 29 -2.60 -4.09 8.13
N LYS A 30 -2.15 -5.21 8.71
CA LYS A 30 -1.51 -6.32 7.97
C LYS A 30 -2.44 -6.99 6.94
N ARG A 31 -3.74 -7.07 7.21
CA ARG A 31 -4.73 -7.61 6.27
C ARG A 31 -5.11 -6.64 5.15
N ASN A 32 -4.82 -5.34 5.32
CA ASN A 32 -5.00 -4.29 4.32
C ASN A 32 -3.67 -3.79 3.75
N LEU A 33 -2.59 -4.57 3.87
CA LEU A 33 -1.34 -4.21 3.25
C LEU A 33 -1.51 -4.33 1.72
N PRO A 34 -1.15 -3.29 0.94
CA PRO A 34 -1.21 -3.40 -0.51
C PRO A 34 -0.39 -4.60 -0.97
N GLU A 35 -0.93 -5.34 -1.94
CA GLU A 35 -0.39 -6.62 -2.41
C GLU A 35 1.07 -6.52 -2.87
N ASN A 36 1.54 -5.31 -3.22
CA ASN A 36 2.89 -5.04 -3.68
C ASN A 36 3.88 -4.44 -2.66
N VAL A 37 3.55 -4.32 -1.37
CA VAL A 37 4.48 -3.68 -0.40
C VAL A 37 5.67 -4.57 -0.03
N ASP A 38 6.88 -4.04 -0.19
CA ASP A 38 8.10 -4.65 0.36
C ASP A 38 8.08 -4.57 1.91
N PRO A 39 8.21 -5.72 2.62
CA PRO A 39 8.22 -5.76 4.09
C PRO A 39 9.24 -4.84 4.77
N SER A 40 10.29 -4.43 4.06
CA SER A 40 11.33 -3.53 4.54
C SER A 40 10.97 -2.03 4.44
N LEU A 41 9.86 -1.68 3.77
CA LEU A 41 9.44 -0.29 3.59
C LEU A 41 8.71 0.27 4.81
N GLN A 42 9.04 1.51 5.16
CA GLN A 42 8.32 2.26 6.19
C GLN A 42 6.94 2.63 5.67
N THR A 43 5.89 2.10 6.29
CA THR A 43 4.51 2.27 5.81
C THR A 43 3.78 3.51 6.34
N ASN A 44 4.47 4.35 7.10
CA ASN A 44 3.86 5.51 7.75
C ASN A 44 3.58 6.62 6.72
N LYS A 45 2.32 6.74 6.30
CA LYS A 45 1.85 7.77 5.34
C LYS A 45 2.21 9.19 5.77
N ASN A 46 2.27 9.46 7.06
CA ASN A 46 2.56 10.79 7.61
C ASN A 46 4.04 11.22 7.44
N GLN A 47 4.93 10.28 7.07
CA GLN A 47 6.35 10.53 6.90
C GLN A 47 6.75 10.62 5.42
N VAL A 48 5.80 10.40 4.51
CA VAL A 48 6.07 10.37 3.08
C VAL A 48 5.30 11.47 2.38
N ASP A 49 6.06 12.38 1.79
CA ASP A 49 5.53 13.32 0.81
C ASP A 49 5.54 12.62 -0.56
N PHE A 50 4.34 12.33 -1.07
CA PHE A 50 4.15 11.63 -2.34
C PHE A 50 4.27 12.58 -3.55
N ALA A 51 4.07 13.88 -3.33
CA ALA A 51 3.98 14.90 -4.37
C ALA A 51 4.74 16.17 -3.94
N PRO A 52 6.08 16.09 -3.82
CA PRO A 52 6.87 17.24 -3.39
C PRO A 52 6.79 18.36 -4.44
N GLU A 53 6.36 19.55 -4.01
CA GLU A 53 6.23 20.75 -4.87
C GLU A 53 7.56 21.17 -5.54
N LYS A 54 8.70 20.72 -5.01
CA LYS A 54 10.04 21.03 -5.50
C LYS A 54 10.56 19.87 -6.35
N ALA A 55 10.30 19.97 -7.65
CA ALA A 55 10.55 18.98 -8.69
C ALA A 55 12.04 18.73 -9.00
N ASP A 56 12.81 18.27 -8.03
CA ASP A 56 14.06 17.55 -8.32
C ASP A 56 13.71 16.08 -8.57
N VAL A 57 13.98 15.57 -9.78
CA VAL A 57 13.74 14.15 -10.15
C VAL A 57 14.39 13.13 -9.20
N ASN A 58 15.37 13.55 -8.40
CA ASN A 58 16.07 12.71 -7.43
C ASN A 58 15.37 12.67 -6.05
N SER A 59 14.31 13.44 -5.81
CA SER A 59 13.61 13.50 -4.51
C SER A 59 12.29 12.73 -4.48
N PHE A 60 11.81 12.25 -5.62
CA PHE A 60 10.56 11.50 -5.68
C PHE A 60 10.66 10.21 -4.86
N LYS A 61 9.75 10.09 -3.87
CA LYS A 61 9.54 8.85 -3.13
C LYS A 61 8.21 8.24 -3.59
N PHE A 62 8.30 7.11 -4.30
CA PHE A 62 7.16 6.44 -4.93
C PHE A 62 6.32 5.62 -3.95
N TYR A 63 6.21 6.05 -2.70
CA TYR A 63 5.66 5.23 -1.64
C TYR A 63 4.22 4.78 -1.97
N PRO A 64 3.82 3.53 -1.65
CA PRO A 64 4.64 2.44 -1.10
C PRO A 64 5.40 1.62 -2.15
N ASP A 65 5.43 2.04 -3.41
CA ASP A 65 6.23 1.39 -4.45
C ASP A 65 7.73 1.69 -4.27
N ASP A 66 8.55 0.66 -4.51
CA ASP A 66 9.99 0.79 -4.68
C ASP A 66 10.41 -0.01 -5.92
N PRO A 67 10.59 0.64 -7.09
CA PRO A 67 10.83 -0.06 -8.36
C PRO A 67 12.11 -0.89 -8.39
N GLU A 68 13.06 -0.66 -7.47
CA GLU A 68 14.34 -1.36 -7.40
C GLU A 68 14.43 -2.35 -6.22
N SER A 69 13.33 -2.54 -5.49
CA SER A 69 13.30 -3.42 -4.33
C SER A 69 13.62 -4.88 -4.67
N THR A 70 14.21 -5.58 -3.70
CA THR A 70 14.55 -7.01 -3.85
C THR A 70 13.31 -7.89 -4.07
N LEU A 71 12.17 -7.50 -3.47
CA LEU A 71 10.90 -8.18 -3.66
C LEU A 71 10.38 -8.02 -5.08
N ASN A 72 10.48 -6.81 -5.65
CA ASN A 72 10.02 -6.56 -7.01
C ASN A 72 10.88 -7.28 -8.04
N ARG A 73 12.19 -7.41 -7.80
CA ARG A 73 13.05 -8.32 -8.58
C ARG A 73 12.55 -9.76 -8.51
N PHE A 74 12.35 -10.29 -7.31
CA PHE A 74 11.90 -11.68 -7.14
C PHE A 74 10.56 -11.94 -7.84
N ARG A 75 9.57 -11.05 -7.66
CA ARG A 75 8.27 -11.15 -8.32
C ARG A 75 8.38 -11.06 -9.83
N PHE A 76 9.21 -10.16 -10.34
CA PHE A 76 9.45 -10.04 -11.77
C PHE A 76 10.06 -11.31 -12.37
N SER A 77 11.03 -11.94 -11.70
CA SER A 77 11.63 -13.20 -12.15
C SER A 77 10.68 -14.40 -12.00
N ALA A 78 9.79 -14.37 -11.01
CA ALA A 78 8.84 -15.46 -10.75
C ALA A 78 7.58 -15.43 -11.63
N LYS A 79 7.27 -14.31 -12.29
CA LYS A 79 6.06 -14.14 -13.10
C LYS A 79 6.05 -15.07 -14.33
N GLY A 80 4.86 -15.39 -14.84
CA GLY A 80 4.73 -16.14 -16.09
C GLY A 80 5.34 -15.42 -17.31
N ALA A 81 5.80 -16.18 -18.32
CA ALA A 81 6.42 -15.62 -19.53
C ALA A 81 5.52 -14.59 -20.27
N SER A 82 4.19 -14.74 -20.16
CA SER A 82 3.19 -13.82 -20.73
C SER A 82 2.57 -12.85 -19.72
N GLU A 83 2.93 -12.95 -18.44
CA GLU A 83 2.30 -12.17 -17.38
C GLU A 83 2.88 -10.75 -17.33
N TYR A 84 2.01 -9.75 -17.26
CA TYR A 84 2.43 -8.37 -17.07
C TYR A 84 2.75 -8.12 -15.60
N TYR A 85 3.85 -7.43 -15.33
CA TYR A 85 4.24 -7.04 -13.98
C TYR A 85 4.53 -5.54 -13.93
N ASP A 86 4.10 -4.89 -12.84
CA ASP A 86 4.28 -3.47 -12.58
C ASP A 86 4.59 -3.26 -11.08
N PRO A 87 5.82 -2.90 -10.69
CA PRO A 87 6.22 -2.57 -9.34
C PRO A 87 5.76 -1.16 -8.96
N CYS A 88 5.17 -0.40 -9.89
CA CYS A 88 4.61 0.94 -9.67
C CYS A 88 3.08 0.89 -9.59
N GLN A 89 2.53 -0.26 -9.16
CA GLN A 89 1.09 -0.52 -9.21
C GLN A 89 0.32 0.38 -8.24
N GLU A 90 0.87 0.69 -7.07
CA GLU A 90 0.18 1.53 -6.09
C GLU A 90 0.15 2.99 -6.53
N SER A 91 1.23 3.50 -7.11
CA SER A 91 1.30 4.82 -7.75
C SER A 91 0.25 4.93 -8.86
N SER A 92 0.09 3.88 -9.67
CA SER A 92 -0.96 3.79 -10.69
C SER A 92 -2.36 3.88 -10.05
N LYS A 93 -2.65 3.06 -9.04
CA LYS A 93 -3.94 3.07 -8.31
C LYS A 93 -4.23 4.45 -7.70
N MET A 94 -3.22 5.12 -7.14
CA MET A 94 -3.38 6.47 -6.59
C MET A 94 -3.72 7.49 -7.68
N SER A 95 -3.09 7.41 -8.85
CA SER A 95 -3.40 8.29 -9.97
C SER A 95 -4.84 8.11 -10.47
N PHE A 96 -5.34 6.87 -10.55
CA PHE A 96 -6.73 6.58 -10.88
C PHE A 96 -7.69 7.08 -9.79
N LYS A 97 -7.34 6.87 -8.52
CA LYS A 97 -8.14 7.36 -7.40
C LYS A 97 -8.27 8.88 -7.42
N CYS A 98 -7.20 9.60 -7.77
CA CYS A 98 -7.28 11.05 -7.94
C CYS A 98 -8.30 11.43 -9.03
N LEU A 99 -8.27 10.75 -10.19
CA LEU A 99 -9.23 10.99 -11.26
C LEU A 99 -10.67 10.72 -10.81
N GLU A 100 -10.91 9.60 -10.13
CA GLU A 100 -12.25 9.24 -9.62
C GLU A 100 -12.81 10.30 -8.66
N LEU A 101 -11.96 10.91 -7.84
CA LEU A 101 -12.34 11.94 -6.87
C LEU A 101 -12.53 13.33 -7.50
N ASN A 102 -11.88 13.61 -8.63
CA ASN A 102 -11.82 14.93 -9.26
C ASN A 102 -12.53 14.96 -10.63
N ASN A 103 -13.60 14.19 -10.79
CA ASN A 103 -14.40 14.16 -12.03
C ASN A 103 -13.56 13.89 -13.31
N TYR A 104 -12.50 13.10 -13.17
CA TYR A 104 -11.54 12.79 -14.22
C TYR A 104 -10.79 14.00 -14.80
N ASP A 105 -10.72 15.11 -14.04
CA ASP A 105 -9.87 16.23 -14.37
C ASP A 105 -8.39 15.84 -14.20
N ARG A 106 -7.67 15.80 -15.32
CA ARG A 106 -6.26 15.39 -15.35
C ARG A 106 -5.34 16.46 -14.79
N ASP A 107 -5.73 17.73 -14.86
CA ASP A 107 -4.86 18.82 -14.44
C ASP A 107 -4.69 18.85 -12.93
N LEU A 108 -5.71 18.42 -12.18
CA LEU A 108 -5.68 18.27 -10.73
C LEU A 108 -4.85 17.05 -10.25
N CYS A 109 -4.50 16.14 -11.14
CA CYS A 109 -3.87 14.86 -10.79
C CYS A 109 -2.45 14.69 -11.36
N ARG A 110 -1.83 15.78 -11.86
CA ARG A 110 -0.52 15.75 -12.51
C ARG A 110 0.57 15.10 -11.65
N ASP A 111 0.64 15.46 -10.38
CA ASP A 111 1.67 14.95 -9.48
C ASP A 111 1.58 13.42 -9.29
N TYR A 112 0.37 12.87 -9.22
CA TYR A 112 0.18 11.42 -9.15
C TYR A 112 0.59 10.71 -10.44
N PHE A 113 0.36 11.33 -11.61
CA PHE A 113 0.85 10.78 -12.87
C PHE A 113 2.37 10.84 -12.97
N ASP A 114 2.98 11.92 -12.48
CA ASP A 114 4.41 12.10 -12.52
C ASP A 114 5.12 11.14 -11.56
N ALA A 115 4.53 10.87 -10.38
CA ALA A 115 4.98 9.80 -9.49
C ALA A 115 5.00 8.44 -10.19
N TYR A 116 3.90 8.07 -10.88
CA TYR A 116 3.84 6.80 -11.63
C TYR A 116 4.87 6.74 -12.78
N ARG A 117 5.00 7.83 -13.55
CA ARG A 117 5.93 7.92 -14.68
C ARG A 117 7.37 7.81 -14.24
N GLU A 118 7.74 8.52 -13.18
CA GLU A 118 9.11 8.52 -12.68
C GLU A 118 9.46 7.19 -12.01
N CYS A 119 8.53 6.56 -11.28
CA CYS A 119 8.70 5.19 -10.79
C CYS A 119 9.00 4.21 -11.94
N LYS A 120 8.19 4.24 -13.01
CA LYS A 120 8.43 3.40 -14.19
C LYS A 120 9.74 3.71 -14.90
N LYS A 121 10.08 5.00 -14.99
CA LYS A 121 11.33 5.44 -15.60
C LYS A 121 12.54 4.92 -14.82
N GLN A 122 12.50 4.99 -13.49
CA GLN A 122 13.51 4.41 -12.63
C GLN A 122 13.62 2.89 -12.83
N TRP A 123 12.49 2.17 -12.80
CA TRP A 123 12.50 0.72 -13.03
C TRP A 123 13.14 0.35 -14.38
N LEU A 124 12.69 0.96 -15.47
CA LEU A 124 13.21 0.67 -16.81
C LEU A 124 14.69 1.04 -16.93
N LYS A 125 15.11 2.11 -16.26
CA LYS A 125 16.52 2.51 -16.20
C LYS A 125 17.36 1.44 -15.47
N ALA A 126 16.95 1.02 -14.28
CA ALA A 126 17.63 -0.03 -13.51
C ALA A 126 17.76 -1.34 -14.30
N ARG A 127 16.68 -1.77 -14.96
CA ARG A 127 16.69 -2.96 -15.82
C ARG A 127 17.61 -2.87 -17.02
N ARG A 128 17.70 -1.70 -17.66
CA ARG A 128 18.61 -1.50 -18.80
C ARG A 128 20.07 -1.43 -18.35
N GLN A 129 20.33 -0.83 -17.19
CA GLN A 129 21.69 -0.66 -16.67
C GLN A 129 22.27 -1.95 -16.12
N ASN A 130 21.46 -2.81 -15.53
CA ASN A 130 21.92 -4.05 -14.91
C ASN A 130 21.02 -5.23 -15.27
N ARG A 131 20.98 -5.61 -16.55
CA ARG A 131 20.06 -6.64 -17.05
C ARG A 131 20.22 -7.99 -16.32
N GLU A 132 21.45 -8.41 -16.06
CA GLU A 132 21.77 -9.67 -15.36
C GLU A 132 21.20 -9.71 -13.95
N PHE A 133 21.09 -8.57 -13.26
CA PHE A 133 20.49 -8.50 -11.94
C PHE A 133 18.96 -8.70 -11.96
N TRP A 134 18.31 -8.58 -13.12
CA TRP A 134 16.85 -8.69 -13.28
C TRP A 134 16.40 -9.93 -14.07
N GLU A 135 17.32 -10.78 -14.51
CA GLU A 135 17.07 -12.08 -15.15
C GLU A 135 17.14 -13.21 -14.10
#